data_AF-A0A6A4HYC4-F1
#
_entry.id   AF-A0A6A4HYC4-F1
#
_cell.length_a   1.000
_cell.length_b   1.000
_cell.length_c   1.000
_cell.angle_alpha   90.00
_cell.angle_beta   90.00
_cell.angle_gamma   90.00
#
_symmetry.space_group_name_H-M   'P 1'
#
loop_
_entity.id
_entity.type
_entity.pdbx_description
1 polymer ?
#
loop_
_entity_poly.entity_id
_entity_poly.type
_entity_poly.pdbx_seq_one_letter_code
_entity_poly.pdbx_strand_id
1 'polypeptide(L)'
;MDPEQERYECTEIFLTSNASKSEVARLGHECLQLAKEFPLTDPECPWLTNEDGVKWRSMAILPIYAANRAHFYLEAMTFDSGRRDFWSGDSCAFSVLEKVIKLIEDHPEVDKINDSVEKRAARLTAELDKQFSIELKDFSVEWALEMFGSTEDDETRMKSVAISKREKITFKHLRGF
;
A
#
# COMPACT_ATOMS: atom_id res chain seq x y z
N MET A 1 9.73 -1.11 -18.41
CA MET A 1 8.90 -0.11 -17.70
C MET A 1 9.73 0.38 -16.52
N ASP A 2 9.61 1.65 -16.13
CA ASP A 2 10.31 2.16 -14.94
C ASP A 2 9.72 1.49 -13.68
N PRO A 3 10.53 0.84 -12.81
CA PRO A 3 10.02 0.21 -11.59
C PRO A 3 9.23 1.15 -10.67
N GLU A 4 9.54 2.44 -10.66
CA GLU A 4 8.82 3.41 -9.82
C GLU A 4 7.42 3.72 -10.38
N GLN A 5 7.30 3.76 -11.70
CA GLN A 5 6.03 3.89 -12.41
C GLN A 5 5.12 2.68 -12.14
N GLU A 6 5.66 1.46 -12.29
CA GLU A 6 4.88 0.23 -12.06
C GLU A 6 4.36 0.16 -10.62
N ARG A 7 5.18 0.52 -9.64
CA ARG A 7 4.78 0.60 -8.22
C ARG A 7 3.69 1.65 -7.98
N TYR A 8 3.81 2.80 -8.63
CA TYR A 8 2.82 3.88 -8.55
C TYR A 8 1.46 3.42 -9.11
N GLU A 9 1.45 2.90 -10.34
CA GLU A 9 0.24 2.43 -11.02
C GLU A 9 -0.46 1.31 -10.24
N CYS A 10 0.31 0.34 -9.73
CA CYS A 10 -0.21 -0.73 -8.88
C CYS A 10 -0.91 -0.17 -7.63
N THR A 11 -0.26 0.76 -6.95
CA THR A 11 -0.79 1.42 -5.75
C THR A 11 -2.03 2.25 -6.05
N GLU A 12 -2.03 2.98 -7.16
CA GLU A 12 -3.17 3.76 -7.60
C GLU A 12 -4.40 2.89 -7.87
N ILE A 13 -4.23 1.82 -8.66
CA ILE A 13 -5.32 0.88 -8.98
C ILE A 13 -5.89 0.26 -7.70
N PHE A 14 -5.01 -0.20 -6.80
CA PHE A 14 -5.42 -0.85 -5.56
C PHE A 14 -6.22 0.10 -4.65
N LEU A 15 -5.68 1.29 -4.37
CA LEU A 15 -6.30 2.24 -3.47
C LEU A 15 -7.61 2.77 -4.05
N THR A 16 -7.65 3.08 -5.34
CA THR A 16 -8.87 3.50 -6.03
C THR A 16 -9.98 2.45 -5.93
N SER A 17 -9.64 1.18 -6.15
CA SER A 17 -10.61 0.07 -6.10
C SER A 17 -11.16 -0.22 -4.70
N ASN A 18 -10.44 0.21 -3.66
CA ASN A 18 -10.78 -0.03 -2.25
C ASN A 18 -11.24 1.22 -1.49
N ALA A 19 -11.16 2.42 -2.10
CA ALA A 19 -11.48 3.70 -1.45
C ALA A 19 -12.91 3.77 -0.88
N SER A 20 -13.89 3.12 -1.51
CA SER A 20 -15.28 3.08 -1.03
C SER A 20 -15.51 2.10 0.14
N LYS A 21 -14.53 1.24 0.44
CA LYS A 21 -14.64 0.13 1.41
C LYS A 21 -13.74 0.33 2.62
N SER A 22 -12.73 1.19 2.53
CA SER A 22 -11.71 1.38 3.56
C SER A 22 -11.29 2.83 3.64
N GLU A 23 -11.36 3.40 4.84
CA GLU A 23 -10.92 4.77 5.09
C GLU A 23 -9.42 4.95 4.85
N VAL A 24 -8.60 3.94 5.15
CA VAL A 24 -7.16 3.95 4.81
C VAL A 24 -6.96 3.99 3.30
N ALA A 25 -7.79 3.25 2.54
CA ALA A 25 -7.70 3.27 1.08
C ALA A 25 -8.11 4.64 0.54
N ARG A 26 -9.16 5.25 1.11
CA ARG A 26 -9.62 6.59 0.75
C ARG A 26 -8.54 7.65 0.99
N LEU A 27 -7.96 7.69 2.20
CA LEU A 27 -6.89 8.62 2.56
C LEU A 27 -5.62 8.40 1.73
N GLY A 28 -5.24 7.13 1.51
CA GLY A 28 -4.11 6.80 0.63
C GLY A 28 -4.34 7.25 -0.82
N HIS A 29 -5.55 7.08 -1.35
CA HIS A 29 -5.91 7.57 -2.68
C HIS A 29 -5.87 9.09 -2.76
N GLU A 30 -6.35 9.79 -1.74
CA GLU A 30 -6.29 11.25 -1.63
C GLU A 30 -4.86 11.76 -1.65
N CYS A 31 -3.92 11.10 -0.94
CA CYS A 31 -2.50 11.39 -1.04
C CYS A 31 -1.95 11.25 -2.47
N LEU A 32 -2.42 10.30 -3.27
CA LEU A 32 -2.00 10.18 -4.68
C LEU A 32 -2.54 11.30 -5.55
N GLN A 33 -3.78 11.73 -5.32
CA GLN A 33 -4.34 12.89 -6.05
C GLN A 33 -3.56 14.15 -5.71
N LEU A 34 -3.26 14.36 -4.43
CA LEU A 34 -2.39 15.46 -4.01
C LEU A 34 -1.02 15.37 -4.68
N ALA A 35 -0.41 14.18 -4.80
CA ALA A 35 0.85 14.03 -5.53
C ALA A 35 0.79 14.47 -7.00
N LYS A 36 -0.37 14.37 -7.65
CA LYS A 36 -0.56 14.83 -9.04
C LYS A 36 -0.72 16.34 -9.13
N GLU A 37 -1.40 16.93 -8.15
CA GLU A 37 -1.75 18.35 -8.13
C GLU A 37 -0.64 19.21 -7.51
N PHE A 38 0.26 18.62 -6.72
CA PHE A 38 1.26 19.34 -5.96
C PHE A 38 2.39 19.86 -6.86
N PRO A 39 2.82 21.13 -6.74
CA PRO A 39 3.78 21.74 -7.67
C PRO A 39 5.24 21.29 -7.49
N LEU A 40 5.49 20.18 -6.79
CA LEU A 40 6.83 19.60 -6.59
C LEU A 40 7.09 18.35 -7.46
N THR A 41 6.06 17.85 -8.14
CA THR A 41 6.07 16.63 -8.95
C THR A 41 5.61 16.96 -10.37
N ASP A 42 5.94 16.09 -11.31
CA ASP A 42 5.39 16.18 -12.66
C ASP A 42 3.93 15.67 -12.65
N PRO A 43 2.93 16.45 -13.12
CA PRO A 43 1.53 16.01 -13.11
C PRO A 43 1.25 14.75 -13.95
N GLU A 44 2.01 14.54 -15.03
CA GLU A 44 1.88 13.37 -15.92
C GLU A 44 2.69 12.18 -15.38
N CYS A 45 3.79 12.47 -14.66
CA CYS A 45 4.66 11.47 -14.04
C CYS A 45 4.87 11.78 -12.55
N PRO A 46 3.86 11.62 -11.66
CA PRO A 46 3.94 12.08 -10.26
C PRO A 46 5.05 11.43 -9.44
N TRP A 47 5.51 10.25 -9.85
CA TRP A 47 6.67 9.57 -9.25
C TRP A 47 8.01 10.28 -9.53
N LEU A 48 8.04 11.26 -10.44
CA LEU A 48 9.19 12.10 -10.74
C LEU A 48 9.04 13.48 -10.09
N THR A 49 10.06 13.90 -9.34
CA THR A 49 10.14 15.24 -8.76
C THR A 49 10.73 16.23 -9.75
N ASN A 50 10.18 17.45 -9.80
CA ASN A 50 10.74 18.56 -10.59
C ASN A 50 11.91 19.25 -9.83
N GLU A 51 12.46 20.35 -10.36
CA GLU A 51 13.58 21.08 -9.73
C GLU A 51 13.26 21.58 -8.31
N ASP A 52 12.05 22.09 -8.09
CA ASP A 52 11.59 22.52 -6.77
C ASP A 52 11.38 21.31 -5.84
N GLY A 53 10.90 20.19 -6.37
CA GLY A 53 10.80 18.93 -5.65
C GLY A 53 12.17 18.37 -5.23
N VAL A 54 13.22 18.58 -6.03
CA VAL A 54 14.60 18.22 -5.63
C VAL A 54 15.06 19.06 -4.44
N LYS A 55 14.68 20.34 -4.41
CA LYS A 55 14.98 21.25 -3.29
C LYS A 55 14.19 20.88 -2.03
N TRP A 56 12.90 20.58 -2.17
CA TRP A 56 11.98 20.24 -1.09
C TRP A 56 11.61 18.76 -1.11
N ARG A 57 12.64 17.91 -1.00
CA ARG A 57 12.54 16.48 -1.28
C ARG A 57 11.51 15.76 -0.43
N SER A 58 11.47 16.03 0.86
CA SER A 58 10.56 15.36 1.78
C SER A 58 9.12 15.74 1.46
N MET A 59 8.85 17.02 1.24
CA MET A 59 7.53 17.48 0.79
C MET A 59 7.12 16.84 -0.54
N ALA A 60 8.05 16.72 -1.50
CA ALA A 60 7.76 16.15 -2.82
C ALA A 60 7.38 14.67 -2.76
N ILE A 61 8.10 13.87 -1.95
CA ILE A 61 7.88 12.41 -1.90
C ILE A 61 6.77 11.99 -0.93
N LEU A 62 6.45 12.82 0.08
CA LEU A 62 5.59 12.45 1.20
C LEU A 62 4.21 11.91 0.78
N PRO A 63 3.49 12.50 -0.19
CA PRO A 63 2.17 12.01 -0.55
C PRO A 63 2.21 10.60 -1.16
N ILE A 64 3.16 10.36 -2.08
CA ILE A 64 3.35 9.03 -2.69
C ILE A 64 3.80 8.02 -1.64
N TYR A 65 4.68 8.42 -0.74
CA TYR A 65 5.12 7.58 0.36
C TYR A 65 3.96 7.15 1.27
N ALA A 66 3.11 8.10 1.65
CA ALA A 66 1.93 7.86 2.46
C ALA A 66 0.95 6.88 1.77
N ALA A 67 0.73 7.06 0.47
CA ALA A 67 -0.11 6.15 -0.32
C ALA A 67 0.46 4.72 -0.36
N ASN A 68 1.77 4.56 -0.61
CA ASN A 68 2.42 3.25 -0.61
C ASN A 68 2.30 2.55 0.75
N ARG A 69 2.41 3.29 1.85
CA ARG A 69 2.23 2.73 3.21
C ARG A 69 0.78 2.31 3.48
N ALA A 70 -0.19 3.11 3.04
CA ALA A 70 -1.60 2.76 3.12
C ALA A 70 -1.94 1.49 2.32
N HIS A 71 -1.38 1.35 1.11
CA HIS A 71 -1.53 0.14 0.29
C HIS A 71 -0.96 -1.08 0.99
N PHE A 72 0.31 -1.03 1.39
CA PHE A 72 0.99 -2.13 2.08
C PHE A 72 0.24 -2.59 3.34
N TYR A 73 -0.25 -1.64 4.14
CA TYR A 73 -1.06 -1.93 5.32
C TYR A 73 -2.32 -2.73 4.99
N LEU A 74 -3.04 -2.33 3.94
CA LEU A 74 -4.28 -2.99 3.55
C LEU A 74 -4.04 -4.40 3.02
N GLU A 75 -2.99 -4.61 2.23
CA GLU A 75 -2.61 -5.96 1.78
C GLU A 75 -2.28 -6.87 2.96
N ALA A 76 -1.50 -6.39 3.92
CA ALA A 76 -1.18 -7.14 5.13
C ALA A 76 -2.44 -7.52 5.92
N MET A 77 -3.40 -6.58 6.05
CA MET A 77 -4.66 -6.80 6.76
C MET A 77 -5.61 -7.78 6.07
N THR A 78 -5.56 -7.88 4.74
CA THR A 78 -6.36 -8.87 4.00
C THR A 78 -5.85 -10.29 4.16
N PHE A 79 -4.55 -10.47 4.44
CA PHE A 79 -3.93 -11.78 4.48
C PHE A 79 -4.05 -12.43 5.88
N ASP A 80 -3.84 -11.69 6.96
CA ASP A 80 -4.01 -12.19 8.33
C ASP A 80 -5.28 -11.63 8.99
N SER A 81 -6.42 -12.18 8.58
CA SER A 81 -7.74 -11.78 9.09
C SER A 81 -7.94 -12.00 10.60
N GLY A 82 -7.07 -12.80 11.25
CA GLY A 82 -7.08 -13.08 12.68
C GLY A 82 -6.43 -11.98 13.53
N ARG A 83 -5.64 -11.09 12.91
CA ARG A 83 -5.02 -9.93 13.57
C ARG A 83 -5.76 -8.63 13.34
N ARG A 84 -6.96 -8.67 12.76
CA ARG A 84 -7.80 -7.47 12.59
C ARG A 84 -7.94 -6.69 13.89
N ASP A 85 -7.97 -7.36 15.04
CA ASP A 85 -8.07 -6.75 16.38
C ASP A 85 -6.77 -6.12 16.89
N PHE A 86 -5.60 -6.55 16.40
CA PHE A 86 -4.29 -5.97 16.75
C PHE A 86 -4.07 -4.61 16.08
N TRP A 87 -4.64 -4.43 14.88
CA TRP A 87 -4.45 -3.23 14.06
C TRP A 87 -5.72 -2.34 13.97
N SER A 88 -6.90 -2.86 14.29
CA SER A 88 -8.15 -2.06 14.37
C SER A 88 -8.21 -1.11 15.58
N GLY A 89 -7.24 -1.21 16.50
CA GLY A 89 -7.07 -0.26 17.60
C GLY A 89 -6.42 1.08 17.19
N ASP A 90 -5.78 1.18 16.02
CA ASP A 90 -4.92 2.32 15.72
C ASP A 90 -5.66 3.47 15.04
N SER A 91 -6.33 4.28 15.86
CA SER A 91 -6.64 5.68 15.51
C SER A 91 -5.39 6.45 15.06
N CYS A 92 -4.19 5.93 15.35
CA CYS A 92 -2.90 6.54 15.06
C CYS A 92 -2.56 6.50 13.56
N ALA A 93 -2.78 5.39 12.85
CA ALA A 93 -2.46 5.27 11.42
C ALA A 93 -3.28 6.24 10.55
N PHE A 94 -4.59 6.35 10.83
CA PHE A 94 -5.48 7.35 10.19
C PHE A 94 -4.96 8.76 10.45
N SER A 95 -4.62 9.05 11.72
CA SER A 95 -4.17 10.39 12.10
C SER A 95 -2.89 10.83 11.38
N VAL A 96 -2.01 9.91 11.00
CA VAL A 96 -0.78 10.26 10.27
C VAL A 96 -1.07 10.57 8.81
N LEU A 97 -1.93 9.78 8.15
CA LEU A 97 -2.35 10.06 6.77
C LEU A 97 -3.10 11.40 6.68
N GLU A 98 -4.01 11.68 7.61
CA GLU A 98 -4.70 12.98 7.70
C GLU A 98 -3.71 14.15 7.94
N LYS A 99 -2.70 13.96 8.81
CA LYS A 99 -1.65 14.97 9.01
C LYS A 99 -0.82 15.20 7.75
N VAL A 100 -0.60 14.18 6.93
CA VAL A 100 0.07 14.30 5.62
C VAL A 100 -0.80 15.13 4.69
N ILE A 101 -2.04 14.74 4.45
CA ILE A 101 -2.99 15.48 3.61
C ILE A 101 -3.03 16.94 4.01
N LYS A 102 -3.28 17.20 5.30
CA LYS A 102 -3.34 18.56 5.84
C LYS A 102 -2.06 19.35 5.62
N LEU A 103 -0.88 18.71 5.78
CA LEU A 103 0.39 19.41 5.57
C LEU A 103 0.53 19.90 4.12
N ILE A 104 0.12 19.07 3.16
CA ILE A 104 0.18 19.39 1.73
C ILE A 104 -0.84 20.49 1.38
N GLU A 105 -2.08 20.34 1.83
CA GLU A 105 -3.15 21.32 1.63
C GLU A 105 -2.85 22.69 2.25
N ASP A 106 -2.19 22.71 3.42
CA ASP A 106 -1.77 23.95 4.09
C ASP A 106 -0.68 24.71 3.28
N HIS A 107 0.00 24.05 2.33
CA HIS A 107 1.13 24.62 1.58
C HIS A 107 1.02 24.37 0.07
N PRO A 108 -0.04 24.83 -0.61
CA PRO A 108 -0.31 24.50 -2.01
C PRO A 108 0.67 25.12 -3.02
N GLU A 109 1.50 26.08 -2.57
CA GLU A 109 2.44 26.83 -3.41
C GLU A 109 3.88 26.64 -2.89
N VAL A 110 4.84 26.54 -3.81
CA VAL A 110 6.25 26.24 -3.50
C VAL A 110 6.90 27.31 -2.61
N ASP A 111 6.53 28.57 -2.79
CA ASP A 111 7.10 29.72 -2.06
C ASP A 111 6.72 29.72 -0.57
N LYS A 112 5.67 29.01 -0.19
CA LYS A 112 5.24 28.80 1.20
C LYS A 112 6.01 27.69 1.91
N ILE A 113 6.77 26.89 1.16
CA ILE A 113 7.60 25.82 1.71
C ILE A 113 8.92 26.41 2.21
N ASN A 114 9.28 26.04 3.43
CA ASN A 114 10.53 26.43 4.08
C ASN A 114 11.11 25.26 4.89
N ASP A 115 12.31 25.44 5.43
CA ASP A 115 13.02 24.40 6.17
C ASP A 115 12.21 23.81 7.34
N SER A 116 11.34 24.59 7.97
CA SER A 116 10.47 24.09 9.04
C SER A 116 9.38 23.16 8.50
N VAL A 117 8.79 23.50 7.36
CA VAL A 117 7.79 22.68 6.66
C VAL A 117 8.44 21.39 6.16
N GLU A 118 9.60 21.49 5.51
CA GLU A 118 10.38 20.34 5.04
C GLU A 118 10.77 19.40 6.18
N LYS A 119 11.21 19.96 7.33
CA LYS A 119 11.51 19.16 8.53
C LYS A 119 10.26 18.50 9.10
N ARG A 120 9.09 19.14 8.99
CA ARG A 120 7.81 18.53 9.41
C ARG A 120 7.42 17.39 8.48
N ALA A 121 7.61 17.53 7.17
CA ALA A 121 7.40 16.45 6.21
C ALA A 121 8.29 15.25 6.52
N ALA A 122 9.59 15.47 6.74
CA ALA A 122 10.52 14.40 7.11
C ALA A 122 10.13 13.69 8.42
N ARG A 123 9.58 14.41 9.40
CA ARG A 123 9.05 13.80 10.64
C ARG A 123 7.83 12.93 10.37
N LEU A 124 6.92 13.37 9.48
CA LEU A 124 5.76 12.56 9.09
C LEU A 124 6.19 11.31 8.32
N THR A 125 7.22 11.38 7.47
CA THR A 125 7.79 10.19 6.82
C THR A 125 8.24 9.16 7.86
N ALA A 126 8.97 9.58 8.90
CA ALA A 126 9.39 8.69 9.97
C ALA A 126 8.20 8.18 10.82
N GLU A 127 7.17 8.99 11.02
CA GLU A 127 5.94 8.59 11.73
C GLU A 127 5.17 7.53 10.92
N LEU A 128 5.06 7.70 9.61
CA LEU A 128 4.50 6.69 8.69
C LEU A 128 5.26 5.38 8.82
N ASP A 129 6.58 5.40 8.79
CA ASP A 129 7.38 4.17 8.92
C ASP A 129 7.18 3.46 10.24
N LYS A 130 6.95 4.22 11.32
CA LYS A 130 6.69 3.65 12.64
C LYS A 130 5.29 3.04 12.72
N GLN A 131 4.27 3.75 12.23
CA GLN A 131 2.88 3.30 12.33
C GLN A 131 2.56 2.16 11.35
N PHE A 132 3.23 2.14 10.20
CA PHE A 132 3.10 1.11 9.19
C PHE A 132 4.24 0.09 9.23
N SER A 133 5.02 0.08 10.31
CA SER A 133 6.05 -0.94 10.53
C SER A 133 5.37 -2.26 10.80
N ILE A 134 5.61 -3.25 9.94
CA ILE A 134 5.22 -4.62 10.21
C ILE A 134 6.50 -5.42 10.41
N GLU A 135 6.70 -5.96 11.62
CA GLU A 135 7.88 -6.78 11.88
C GLU A 135 7.61 -8.22 11.44
N LEU A 136 8.64 -8.93 10.95
CA LEU A 136 8.52 -10.33 10.52
C LEU A 136 7.98 -11.27 11.61
N LYS A 137 8.20 -10.93 12.89
CA LYS A 137 7.64 -11.65 14.05
C LYS A 137 6.11 -11.54 14.14
N ASP A 138 5.53 -10.56 13.45
CA ASP A 138 4.09 -10.30 13.43
C ASP A 138 3.37 -11.18 12.40
N PHE A 139 4.09 -11.94 11.58
CA PHE A 139 3.54 -12.90 10.63
C PHE A 139 3.82 -14.35 11.05
N SER A 140 2.98 -15.30 10.62
CA SER A 140 3.28 -16.72 10.80
C SER A 140 4.50 -17.12 9.95
N VAL A 141 5.26 -18.12 10.41
CA VAL A 141 6.41 -18.66 9.67
C VAL A 141 6.00 -19.16 8.28
N GLU A 142 4.77 -19.65 8.12
CA GLU A 142 4.25 -20.10 6.83
C GLU A 142 4.12 -18.93 5.83
N TRP A 143 3.73 -17.73 6.28
CA TRP A 143 3.66 -16.54 5.43
C TRP A 143 5.04 -16.05 5.00
N ALA A 144 6.01 -16.02 5.92
CA ALA A 144 7.37 -15.63 5.57
C ALA A 144 7.99 -16.60 4.54
N LEU A 145 7.65 -17.89 4.62
CA LEU A 145 8.08 -18.89 3.65
C LEU A 145 7.34 -18.76 2.30
N GLU A 146 6.07 -18.38 2.26
CA GLU A 146 5.33 -18.16 1.00
C GLU A 146 5.79 -16.89 0.28
N MET A 147 6.02 -15.79 1.00
CA MET A 147 6.42 -14.50 0.41
C MET A 147 7.92 -14.43 0.06
N PHE A 148 8.80 -15.06 0.84
CA PHE A 148 10.25 -14.98 0.65
C PHE A 148 10.90 -16.30 0.22
N GLY A 149 10.15 -17.40 0.19
CA GLY A 149 10.67 -18.73 -0.16
C GLY A 149 10.54 -19.14 -1.63
N SER A 150 9.95 -18.31 -2.51
CA SER A 150 9.88 -18.64 -3.94
C SER A 150 11.18 -18.28 -4.66
N THR A 151 12.23 -19.07 -4.41
CA THR A 151 13.34 -19.26 -5.36
C THR A 151 13.46 -20.73 -5.70
N GLU A 152 12.37 -21.35 -6.16
CA GLU A 152 12.43 -22.62 -6.88
C GLU A 152 11.47 -22.56 -8.08
N ASP A 153 12.05 -22.21 -9.22
CA ASP A 153 11.74 -22.69 -10.58
C ASP A 153 10.27 -22.82 -11.02
N ASP A 154 9.86 -21.83 -11.81
CA ASP A 154 8.67 -21.79 -12.67
C ASP A 154 8.62 -22.90 -13.75
N GLU A 155 9.57 -23.84 -13.82
CA GLU A 155 9.57 -24.90 -14.83
C GLU A 155 8.71 -26.13 -14.48
N THR A 156 8.29 -26.32 -13.22
CA THR A 156 7.59 -27.56 -12.84
C THR A 156 6.07 -27.45 -12.76
N ARG A 157 5.49 -26.24 -12.85
CA ARG A 157 4.05 -26.03 -12.65
C ARG A 157 3.18 -26.22 -13.91
N MET A 158 3.79 -26.43 -15.08
CA MET A 158 3.05 -26.70 -16.33
C MET A 158 2.66 -28.18 -16.57
N LYS A 159 2.95 -29.12 -15.65
CA LYS A 159 2.64 -30.55 -15.87
C LYS A 159 1.56 -31.17 -14.99
N SER A 160 0.91 -30.43 -14.09
CA SER A 160 -0.11 -30.99 -13.18
C SER A 160 -1.55 -30.49 -13.40
N VAL A 161 -1.82 -29.66 -14.41
CA VAL A 161 -3.19 -29.25 -14.82
C VAL A 161 -3.66 -29.99 -16.08
N ALA A 162 -3.27 -31.26 -16.21
CA ALA A 162 -3.95 -32.20 -17.08
C ALA A 162 -4.10 -33.50 -16.31
N ILE A 163 -5.34 -34.01 -16.25
CA ILE A 163 -5.78 -35.24 -15.60
C ILE A 163 -6.27 -35.06 -14.14
N SER A 164 -7.53 -34.64 -14.00
CA SER A 164 -8.52 -35.51 -13.34
C SER A 164 -9.94 -35.04 -13.65
N LYS A 165 -10.49 -35.56 -14.76
CA LYS A 165 -11.94 -35.71 -14.89
C LYS A 165 -12.39 -36.69 -13.80
N ARG A 166 -13.24 -36.25 -12.87
CA ARG A 166 -14.16 -37.11 -12.11
C ARG A 166 -15.48 -36.37 -12.01
N GLU A 167 -16.40 -36.64 -12.92
CA GLU A 167 -17.46 -37.65 -12.72
C GLU A 167 -18.21 -37.42 -11.41
N LYS A 168 -19.29 -36.64 -11.51
CA LYS A 168 -20.41 -36.68 -10.58
C LYS A 168 -21.17 -37.98 -10.83
N ILE A 169 -21.00 -38.97 -9.97
CA ILE A 169 -22.00 -40.04 -9.81
C ILE A 169 -22.39 -40.11 -8.33
N THR A 170 -23.65 -39.79 -8.10
CA THR A 170 -24.42 -39.84 -6.86
C THR A 170 -24.52 -41.25 -6.29
N PHE A 171 -24.18 -41.43 -5.02
CA PHE A 171 -24.64 -42.58 -4.23
C PHE A 171 -25.70 -42.12 -3.22
N LYS A 172 -26.95 -42.49 -3.51
CA LYS A 172 -28.07 -42.46 -2.58
C LYS A 172 -28.59 -43.89 -2.46
N HIS A 173 -28.79 -44.34 -1.21
CA HIS A 173 -29.45 -45.57 -0.75
C HIS A 173 -28.55 -46.80 -0.53
N LEU A 174 -28.16 -46.99 0.74
CA LEU A 174 -28.34 -48.28 1.42
C LEU A 174 -28.96 -48.00 2.79
N ARG A 175 -30.28 -48.21 2.89
CA ARG A 175 -30.99 -48.44 4.15
C ARG A 175 -30.71 -49.89 4.58
N GLY A 176 -30.53 -50.09 5.88
CA GLY A 176 -30.34 -51.40 6.48
C GLY A 176 -31.59 -52.28 6.54
N PHE A 177 -31.30 -53.52 6.95
CA PHE A 177 -32.12 -54.75 7.08
C PHE A 177 -32.34 -55.54 5.79
#